data_AF-A0AAV5NCS2-F1
#
_entry.id   AF-A0AAV5NCS2-F1
#
_cell.length_a   1.000
_cell.length_b   1.000
_cell.length_c   1.000
_cell.angle_alpha   90.00
_cell.angle_beta   90.00
_cell.angle_gamma   90.00
#
_symmetry.space_group_name_H-M   'P 1'
#
loop_
_entity.id
_entity.type
_entity.pdbx_description
1 polymer ?
#
loop_
_entity_poly.entity_id
_entity_poly.type
_entity_poly.pdbx_seq_one_letter_code
_entity_poly.pdbx_strand_id
1 'polypeptide(L)' 'MVREIRFEGRFDPELFRDFAIARARLLAVEITDMSVSDHCFSVRLVGEEALLGMFEMACLLGPAGCIVTGTESLG' A
#
# COMPACT_ATOMS: atom_id res chain seq x y z
N MET A 1 5.87 -2.00 -14.92
CA MET A 1 6.53 -2.80 -13.88
C MET A 1 5.46 -3.38 -12.98
N VAL A 2 5.72 -4.53 -12.34
CA VAL A 2 4.85 -5.13 -11.32
C VAL A 2 5.61 -5.04 -10.00
N ARG A 3 4.90 -4.81 -8.89
CA ARG A 3 5.48 -4.85 -7.54
C ARG A 3 4.48 -5.42 -6.54
N GLU A 4 4.93 -6.38 -5.75
CA GLU A 4 4.18 -6.94 -4.63
C GLU A 4 4.79 -6.50 -3.30
N ILE A 5 3.96 -5.95 -2.41
CA ILE A 5 4.41 -5.40 -1.14
C ILE A 5 3.50 -5.88 -0.02
N ARG A 6 4.11 -6.25 1.10
CA ARG A 6 3.43 -6.58 2.35
C ARG A 6 3.88 -5.63 3.44
N PHE A 7 2.91 -5.03 4.11
CA PHE A 7 3.11 -4.18 5.27
C PHE A 7 2.51 -4.85 6.51
N GLU A 8 3.22 -4.75 7.61
CA GLU A 8 2.78 -5.19 8.93
C GLU A 8 2.58 -3.99 9.83
N GLY A 9 1.62 -4.07 10.75
CA GLY A 9 1.35 -2.95 11.63
C GLY A 9 0.06 -3.06 12.41
N ARG A 10 -0.52 -1.90 12.70
CA ARG A 10 -1.87 -1.76 13.25
C ARG A 10 -2.65 -0.86 12.32
N PHE A 11 -3.71 -1.42 11.74
CA PHE A 11 -4.50 -0.75 10.71
C PHE A 11 -5.97 -0.69 11.11
N ASP A 12 -6.62 0.39 10.69
CA ASP A 12 -8.05 0.37 10.41
C ASP A 12 -8.21 -0.11 8.96
N PRO A 13 -8.82 -1.30 8.71
CA PRO A 13 -8.84 -1.87 7.38
C PRO A 13 -9.59 -1.03 6.34
N GLU A 14 -10.64 -0.33 6.74
CA GLU A 14 -11.43 0.50 5.81
C GLU A 14 -10.67 1.78 5.49
N LEU A 15 -10.13 2.44 6.51
CA LEU A 15 -9.35 3.66 6.33
C LEU A 15 -8.08 3.45 5.51
N PHE A 16 -7.35 2.35 5.76
CA PHE A 16 -6.13 2.05 5.02
C PHE A 16 -6.43 1.66 3.57
N ARG A 17 -7.52 0.92 3.34
CA ARG A 17 -8.00 0.59 1.98
C ARG A 17 -8.32 1.85 1.19
N ASP A 18 -9.09 2.77 1.77
CA ASP A 18 -9.47 4.01 1.10
C ASP A 18 -8.26 4.89 0.81
N PHE A 19 -7.31 4.97 1.76
CA PHE A 19 -6.04 5.64 1.57
C PHE A 19 -5.25 5.05 0.38
N ALA A 20 -5.08 3.73 0.35
CA ALA A 20 -4.36 3.04 -0.72
C ALA A 20 -5.01 3.29 -2.09
N ILE A 21 -6.35 3.17 -2.20
CA ILE A 21 -7.08 3.43 -3.45
C ILE A 21 -6.89 4.88 -3.90
N ALA A 22 -6.99 5.85 -2.98
CA ALA A 22 -6.80 7.26 -3.30
C ALA A 22 -5.38 7.55 -3.79
N ARG A 23 -4.35 6.93 -3.19
CA ARG A 23 -2.96 7.09 -3.61
C ARG A 23 -2.69 6.43 -4.96
N ALA A 24 -3.25 5.26 -5.21
CA ALA A 24 -3.13 4.59 -6.51
C ALA A 24 -3.66 5.48 -7.64
N ARG A 25 -4.86 6.06 -7.46
CA ARG A 25 -5.46 7.00 -8.40
C ARG A 25 -4.60 8.25 -8.62
N LEU A 26 -4.09 8.84 -7.54
CA LEU A 26 -3.27 10.06 -7.62
C LEU A 26 -1.96 9.82 -8.38
N LEU A 27 -1.36 8.65 -8.19
CA LEU A 27 -0.07 8.28 -8.79
C LEU A 27 -0.23 7.57 -10.13
N ALA A 28 -1.44 7.43 -10.66
CA ALA A 28 -1.73 6.69 -11.89
C ALA A 28 -1.11 5.27 -11.90
N VAL A 29 -1.13 4.59 -10.76
CA VAL A 29 -0.74 3.18 -10.62
C VAL A 29 -1.98 2.31 -10.44
N GLU A 30 -1.94 1.10 -10.96
CA GLU A 30 -3.05 0.15 -10.89
C GLU A 30 -2.84 -0.81 -9.72
N ILE A 31 -3.86 -0.95 -8.85
CA ILE A 31 -3.93 -2.03 -7.86
C ILE A 31 -4.63 -3.21 -8.53
N THR A 32 -3.90 -4.32 -8.70
CA THR A 32 -4.42 -5.55 -9.34
C THR A 32 -4.88 -6.59 -8.31
N ASP A 33 -4.32 -6.54 -7.11
CA ASP A 33 -4.77 -7.33 -5.96
C ASP A 33 -4.50 -6.56 -4.65
N MET A 34 -5.38 -6.71 -3.67
CA MET A 34 -5.26 -6.02 -2.39
C MET A 34 -6.03 -6.71 -1.28
N SER A 35 -5.34 -6.93 -0.16
CA SER A 35 -5.93 -7.38 1.10
C SER A 35 -5.51 -6.48 2.25
N VAL A 36 -6.44 -6.24 3.18
CA VAL A 36 -6.21 -5.40 4.37
C VAL A 36 -6.90 -6.07 5.54
N SER A 37 -6.14 -6.31 6.62
CA SER A 37 -6.62 -6.70 7.94
C SER A 37 -6.17 -5.66 8.98
N ASP A 38 -6.49 -5.88 10.24
CA ASP A 38 -6.05 -5.02 11.35
C ASP A 38 -4.54 -5.09 11.63
N HIS A 39 -3.83 -6.07 11.08
CA HIS A 39 -2.39 -6.28 11.30
C HIS A 39 -1.54 -6.43 10.03
N CYS A 40 -2.17 -6.58 8.86
CA CYS A 40 -1.49 -6.83 7.60
C CYS A 40 -2.16 -6.07 6.45
N PHE A 41 -1.34 -5.48 5.58
CA PHE A 41 -1.78 -4.94 4.30
C PHE A 41 -0.90 -5.54 3.20
N SER A 42 -1.50 -6.16 2.20
CA SER A 42 -0.78 -6.69 1.04
C SER A 42 -1.38 -6.14 -0.24
N VAL A 43 -0.51 -5.75 -1.18
CA VAL A 43 -0.93 -5.11 -2.42
C VAL A 43 -0.03 -5.52 -3.57
N ARG A 44 -0.65 -5.75 -4.73
CA ARG A 44 0.02 -5.95 -6.01
C ARG A 44 -0.27 -4.78 -6.95
N LEU A 45 0.78 -4.11 -7.37
CA LEU A 45 0.72 -2.88 -8.14
C LEU A 45 1.30 -3.06 -9.54
N VAL A 46 0.73 -2.35 -10.51
CA VAL A 46 1.28 -2.23 -11.87
C VAL A 46 1.42 -0.76 -12.23
N GLY A 47 2.59 -0.36 -12.73
CA GLY A 47 2.85 1.03 -13.11
C GLY A 47 4.30 1.35 -13.45
N GLU A 48 4.62 2.63 -13.48
CA GLU A 48 5.98 3.15 -13.61
C GLU A 48 6.76 3.00 -12.31
N GLU A 49 8.03 2.60 -12.40
CA GLU A 49 8.87 2.25 -11.25
C GLU A 49 8.96 3.34 -10.18
N ALA A 50 9.12 4.60 -10.60
CA ALA A 50 9.19 5.74 -9.69
C ALA A 50 7.87 5.95 -8.92
N LEU A 51 6.73 5.74 -9.58
CA LEU A 51 5.40 5.93 -9.01
C LEU A 51 5.03 4.77 -8.07
N LEU A 52 5.47 3.55 -8.39
CA LEU A 52 5.38 2.39 -7.49
C LEU A 52 6.14 2.66 -6.17
N GLY A 53 7.36 3.21 -6.26
CA GLY A 53 8.13 3.62 -5.08
C GLY A 53 7.44 4.73 -4.28
N MET A 54 6.85 5.73 -4.93
CA MET A 54 6.10 6.77 -4.24
C MET A 54 4.85 6.23 -3.52
N PHE A 55 4.17 5.25 -4.12
CA PHE A 55 3.03 4.59 -3.50
C PHE A 55 3.46 3.84 -2.23
N GLU A 56 4.54 3.07 -2.31
CA GLU A 56 5.12 2.35 -1.18
C GLU A 56 5.47 3.30 -0.03
N MET A 57 6.16 4.40 -0.34
CA MET A 57 6.51 5.42 0.65
C MET A 57 5.28 6.06 1.30
N ALA A 58 4.20 6.29 0.55
CA ALA A 58 2.95 6.78 1.12
C ALA A 58 2.33 5.77 2.08
N CYS A 59 2.39 4.48 1.76
CA CYS A 59 1.89 3.41 2.62
C CYS A 59 2.73 3.25 3.90
N LEU A 60 4.05 3.45 3.86
CA LEU A 60 4.90 3.47 5.05
C LEU A 60 4.49 4.55 6.07
N LEU A 61 4.01 5.70 5.60
CA LEU A 61 3.47 6.76 6.46
C LEU A 61 2.05 6.43 6.94
N GLY A 62 1.23 5.88 6.04
CA GLY A 62 -0.14 5.49 6.32
C GLY A 62 -1.09 6.67 6.57
N PRO A 63 -2.41 6.41 6.65
CA PRO A 63 -3.38 7.39 7.12
C PRO A 63 -3.29 7.57 8.65
N ALA A 64 -3.86 8.66 9.15
CA ALA A 64 -3.91 8.92 10.59
C ALA A 64 -4.59 7.76 11.35
N GLY A 65 -4.01 7.37 12.49
CA GLY A 65 -4.52 6.27 13.31
C GLY A 65 -4.04 4.88 12.88
N CYS A 66 -3.33 4.76 11.77
CA CYS A 66 -2.62 3.55 11.36
C CYS A 66 -1.12 3.68 11.67
N ILE A 67 -0.48 2.55 11.97
CA ILE A 67 0.96 2.48 12.25
C ILE A 67 1.53 1.31 11.46
N VAL A 68 2.52 1.57 10.61
CA VAL A 68 3.31 0.53 9.94
C VAL A 68 4.54 0.22 10.80
N THR A 69 4.79 -1.06 11.06
CA THR A 69 5.93 -1.55 11.84
C THR A 69 6.90 -2.41 11.03
N GLY A 70 6.49 -2.87 9.85
CA GLY A 70 7.33 -3.67 8.97
C GLY A 70 6.89 -3.55 7.51
N THR A 71 7.84 -3.75 6.60
CA THR A 71 7.59 -3.81 5.15
C THR A 71 8.46 -4.90 4.53
N GLU A 72 7.90 -5.62 3.57
CA GLU A 72 8.57 -6.64 2.77
C GLU A 72 8.15 -6.48 1.31
N SER A 73 9.14 -6.42 0.42
CA SER A 73 8.93 -6.45 -1.04
C SER A 73 9.07 -7.89 -1.53
N LEU A 74 8.03 -8.40 -2.20
CA LEU A 74 7.90 -9.81 -2.58
C LEU A 74 8.29 -10.10 -4.03
N GLY A 75 8.64 -9.07 -4.81
CA GLY A 75 9.02 -9.18 -6.22
C GLY A 75 8.37 -8.14 -7.11
#